data_AF-A0A2T2T5S1-F1
#
_entry.id   AF-A0A2T2T5S1-F1
#
_cell.length_a   1.000
_cell.length_b   1.000
_cell.length_c   1.000
_cell.angle_alpha   90.00
_cell.angle_beta   90.00
_cell.angle_gamma   90.00
#
_symmetry.space_group_name_H-M   'P 1'
#
loop_
_entity.id
_entity.type
_entity.pdbx_description
1 polymer ?
#
loop_
_entity_poly.entity_id
_entity_poly.type
_entity_poly.pdbx_seq_one_letter_code
_entity_poly.pdbx_strand_id
1 'polypeptide(L)'
;MKKNFRPFGNGQTSFVSNGQEFMVTYEGTGTVPTVLGETEPPGPDLVVETDVNGQTREVARAKAPQGLIDTPIAPILIPQVGVGSIAGTDVQLRYFPKSELSWSGSSYGTVGVFGLAVRHDIDQWFPAPLPLNVAVQGAWNQFSLENDLGQGAAQEVLDASGWAFNLQASKGVTVLPVAFYGGLQYEKFNVDYNYTFPLDRDDVEDPEISLSQTAANRFRALAGFSLTFAVVRFNVDYAIGSANNVLTTGLGVRL
;
A
#
# COMPACT_ATOMS: atom_id res chain seq x y z
N MET A 1 -4.10 1.30 12.49
CA MET A 1 -3.96 2.03 11.21
C MET A 1 -4.64 3.38 11.36
N LYS A 2 -3.96 4.49 11.03
CA LYS A 2 -4.64 5.78 10.82
C LYS A 2 -5.52 5.60 9.59
N LYS A 3 -6.84 5.58 9.83
CA LYS A 3 -7.83 5.23 8.83
C LYS A 3 -8.02 6.30 7.77
N ASN A 4 -7.48 7.51 7.96
CA ASN A 4 -7.89 8.66 7.17
C ASN A 4 -6.77 9.67 6.81
N PHE A 5 -6.92 10.45 5.74
CA PHE A 5 -5.99 11.49 5.23
C PHE A 5 -6.73 12.77 4.75
N ARG A 6 -6.07 13.95 4.63
CA ARG A 6 -6.68 15.17 4.07
C ARG A 6 -6.24 15.39 2.61
N PRO A 7 -7.13 15.28 1.60
CA PRO A 7 -6.75 15.53 0.22
C PRO A 7 -6.34 17.00 -0.01
N PHE A 8 -5.44 17.18 -0.99
CA PHE A 8 -4.94 18.47 -1.51
C PHE A 8 -4.11 19.37 -0.60
N GLY A 9 -3.75 18.95 0.62
CA GLY A 9 -2.87 19.71 1.54
C GLY A 9 -3.51 20.97 2.15
N ASN A 10 -4.32 21.69 1.36
CA ASN A 10 -5.10 22.89 1.71
C ASN A 10 -6.61 22.73 1.40
N GLY A 11 -7.05 21.58 0.87
CA GLY A 11 -8.46 21.29 0.60
C GLY A 11 -8.99 21.74 -0.78
N GLN A 12 -8.13 22.22 -1.69
CA GLN A 12 -8.51 22.61 -3.05
C GLN A 12 -7.47 22.21 -4.11
N THR A 13 -7.92 21.90 -5.32
CA THR A 13 -7.08 21.74 -6.53
C THR A 13 -7.80 22.34 -7.74
N SER A 14 -7.13 22.59 -8.86
CA SER A 14 -7.78 23.02 -10.10
C SER A 14 -7.27 22.23 -11.31
N PHE A 15 -8.13 22.11 -12.32
CA PHE A 15 -7.81 21.52 -13.61
C PHE A 15 -8.47 22.33 -14.73
N VAL A 16 -7.98 22.16 -15.96
CA VAL A 16 -8.52 22.83 -17.15
C VAL A 16 -9.11 21.77 -18.07
N SER A 17 -10.39 21.92 -18.42
CA SER A 17 -11.05 21.11 -19.43
C SER A 17 -11.72 22.04 -20.45
N ASN A 18 -11.54 21.76 -21.75
CA ASN A 18 -12.06 22.57 -22.86
C ASN A 18 -11.75 24.08 -22.75
N GLY A 19 -10.60 24.43 -22.17
CA GLY A 19 -10.17 25.82 -21.98
C GLY A 19 -10.87 26.58 -20.84
N GLN A 20 -11.70 25.90 -20.05
CA GLN A 20 -12.31 26.42 -18.84
C GLN A 20 -11.59 25.86 -17.60
N GLU A 21 -11.34 26.72 -16.61
CA GLU A 21 -10.77 26.30 -15.34
C GLU A 21 -11.90 25.83 -14.40
N PHE A 22 -11.65 24.70 -13.75
CA PHE A 22 -12.52 24.12 -12.73
C PHE A 22 -11.75 24.03 -11.43
N MET A 23 -12.36 24.51 -10.36
CA MET A 23 -11.84 24.39 -9.00
C MET A 23 -12.54 23.22 -8.32
N VAL A 24 -11.76 22.31 -7.75
CA VAL A 24 -12.27 21.22 -6.93
C VAL A 24 -12.01 21.56 -5.47
N THR A 25 -13.07 21.74 -4.70
CA THR A 25 -13.04 22.03 -3.27
C THR A 25 -13.52 20.81 -2.48
N TYR A 26 -12.76 20.45 -1.45
CA TYR A 26 -13.13 19.44 -0.46
C TYR A 26 -13.98 20.09 0.64
N GLU A 27 -15.31 19.93 0.58
CA GLU A 27 -16.26 20.56 1.50
C GLU A 27 -16.65 19.66 2.68
N GLY A 28 -15.95 19.81 3.80
CA GLY A 28 -16.44 19.35 5.11
C GLY A 28 -15.33 19.04 6.10
N THR A 29 -15.73 18.69 7.33
CA THR A 29 -14.81 18.38 8.42
C THR A 29 -14.48 16.90 8.40
N GLY A 30 -13.38 16.53 7.73
CA GLY A 30 -13.09 15.11 7.58
C GLY A 30 -11.71 14.83 7.01
N THR A 31 -11.43 13.54 6.98
CA THR A 31 -10.25 12.95 6.41
C THR A 31 -10.76 11.78 5.58
N VAL A 32 -10.38 11.67 4.32
CA VAL A 32 -10.78 10.56 3.44
C VAL A 32 -10.21 9.24 3.96
N PRO A 33 -11.00 8.17 3.99
CA PRO A 33 -10.53 6.84 4.37
C PRO A 33 -9.38 6.36 3.47
N THR A 34 -8.50 5.51 4.01
CA THR A 34 -7.60 4.68 3.18
C THR A 34 -8.40 3.64 2.40
N VAL A 35 -7.78 2.93 1.46
CA VAL A 35 -8.41 1.78 0.75
C VAL A 35 -9.07 0.77 1.69
N LEU A 36 -8.54 0.57 2.91
CA LEU A 36 -9.10 -0.32 3.93
C LEU A 36 -9.89 0.42 5.03
N GLY A 37 -10.33 1.65 4.75
CA GLY A 37 -11.12 2.48 5.66
C GLY A 37 -12.62 2.38 5.38
N GLU A 38 -13.39 3.26 6.02
CA GLU A 38 -14.85 3.30 5.92
C GLU A 38 -15.30 3.39 4.45
N THR A 39 -16.23 2.51 4.04
CA THR A 39 -16.80 2.51 2.68
C THR A 39 -17.88 3.58 2.51
N GLU A 40 -18.51 4.02 3.61
CA GLU A 40 -19.49 5.11 3.61
C GLU A 40 -19.10 6.15 4.69
N PRO A 41 -17.97 6.86 4.52
CA PRO A 41 -17.50 7.81 5.52
C PRO A 41 -18.51 8.98 5.65
N PRO A 42 -18.85 9.42 6.87
CA PRO A 42 -19.65 10.62 7.10
C PRO A 42 -18.82 11.87 6.75
N GLY A 43 -18.72 12.14 5.45
CA GLY A 43 -18.14 13.33 4.85
C GLY A 43 -16.79 13.11 4.16
N PRO A 44 -16.29 14.12 3.42
CA PRO A 44 -17.00 15.23 2.79
C PRO A 44 -17.23 14.99 1.30
N ASP A 45 -17.88 15.96 0.65
CA ASP A 45 -18.06 15.95 -0.80
C ASP A 45 -16.91 16.70 -1.49
N LEU A 46 -16.59 16.26 -2.70
CA LEU A 46 -15.81 17.01 -3.66
C LEU A 46 -16.78 17.84 -4.49
N VAL A 47 -16.61 19.15 -4.42
CA VAL A 47 -17.43 20.14 -5.11
C VAL A 47 -16.60 20.71 -6.23
N VAL A 48 -17.13 20.63 -7.45
CA VAL A 48 -16.50 21.21 -8.64
C VAL A 48 -17.21 22.51 -8.96
N GLU A 49 -16.44 23.59 -9.01
CA GLU A 49 -16.93 24.93 -9.26
C GLU A 49 -16.22 25.53 -10.48
N THR A 50 -16.92 26.38 -11.23
CA THR A 50 -16.33 27.18 -12.31
C THR A 50 -16.92 28.58 -12.32
N ASP A 51 -16.22 29.53 -12.95
CA ASP A 51 -16.71 30.89 -13.15
C ASP A 51 -17.59 30.95 -14.40
N VAL A 52 -18.84 31.36 -14.22
CA VAL A 52 -19.78 31.63 -15.32
C VAL A 52 -20.19 33.10 -15.23
N ASN A 53 -19.61 33.94 -16.10
CA ASN A 53 -19.88 35.37 -16.19
C ASN A 53 -19.53 36.16 -14.91
N GLY A 54 -18.40 35.86 -14.25
CA GLY A 54 -17.97 36.51 -13.02
C GLY A 54 -18.70 36.02 -11.77
N GLN A 55 -19.38 34.87 -11.86
CA GLN A 55 -20.05 34.21 -10.74
C GLN A 55 -19.58 32.75 -10.64
N THR A 56 -19.03 32.39 -9.48
CA THR A 56 -18.73 30.99 -9.14
C THR A 56 -20.03 30.19 -9.09
N ARG A 57 -20.08 29.07 -9.82
CA ARG A 57 -21.19 28.11 -9.79
C ARG A 57 -20.68 26.70 -9.54
N GLU A 58 -21.32 26.00 -8.62
CA GLU A 58 -21.21 24.55 -8.47
C GLU A 58 -21.76 23.88 -9.74
N VAL A 59 -20.91 23.11 -10.41
CA VAL A 59 -21.28 22.34 -11.60
C VAL A 59 -21.36 20.85 -11.32
N ALA A 60 -20.70 20.38 -10.26
CA ALA A 60 -20.74 18.99 -9.83
C ALA A 60 -20.48 18.82 -8.35
N ARG A 61 -21.00 17.72 -7.81
CA ARG A 61 -20.78 17.25 -6.44
C ARG A 61 -20.67 15.74 -6.43
N ALA A 62 -19.61 15.23 -5.82
CA ALA A 62 -19.39 13.81 -5.65
C ALA A 62 -18.92 13.51 -4.23
N LYS A 63 -19.07 12.26 -3.79
CA LYS A 63 -18.46 11.83 -2.53
C LYS A 63 -16.94 11.85 -2.68
N ALA A 64 -16.22 12.30 -1.65
CA ALA A 64 -14.77 12.12 -1.61
C ALA A 64 -14.40 10.63 -1.66
N PRO A 65 -13.16 10.27 -2.09
CA PRO A 65 -12.71 8.89 -2.16
C PRO A 65 -13.05 8.10 -0.90
N GLN A 66 -13.75 6.99 -1.09
CA GLN A 66 -14.20 6.10 -0.04
C GLN A 66 -13.20 4.96 0.15
N GLY A 67 -13.24 4.31 1.31
CA GLY A 67 -12.55 3.04 1.48
C GLY A 67 -13.21 1.99 0.60
N LEU A 68 -12.43 1.06 0.07
CA LEU A 68 -12.99 -0.07 -0.68
C LEU A 68 -13.49 -1.15 0.27
N ILE A 69 -12.87 -1.27 1.45
CA ILE A 69 -13.18 -2.30 2.44
C ILE A 69 -13.08 -1.70 3.84
N ASP A 70 -14.14 -1.69 4.63
CA ASP A 70 -14.04 -1.33 6.05
C ASP A 70 -13.54 -2.54 6.85
N THR A 71 -12.23 -2.72 6.88
CA THR A 71 -11.59 -3.84 7.57
C THR A 71 -10.35 -3.40 8.34
N PRO A 72 -10.15 -3.90 9.58
CA PRO A 72 -8.90 -3.67 10.30
C PRO A 72 -7.75 -4.55 9.79
N ILE A 73 -8.02 -5.52 8.91
CA ILE A 73 -7.04 -6.48 8.36
C ILE A 73 -7.07 -6.48 6.84
N ALA A 74 -5.91 -6.60 6.20
CA ALA A 74 -5.82 -6.82 4.75
C ALA A 74 -5.73 -8.33 4.47
N PRO A 75 -6.81 -9.02 4.04
CA PRO A 75 -6.81 -10.46 3.87
C PRO A 75 -6.20 -10.87 2.50
N ILE A 76 -4.98 -10.42 2.20
CA ILE A 76 -4.33 -10.69 0.91
C ILE A 76 -3.32 -11.81 1.10
N LEU A 77 -3.54 -12.94 0.40
CA LEU A 77 -2.58 -14.02 0.30
C LEU A 77 -1.67 -13.76 -0.92
N ILE A 78 -0.40 -13.49 -0.66
CA ILE A 78 0.58 -13.16 -1.72
C ILE A 78 1.55 -14.35 -1.86
N PRO A 79 1.49 -15.12 -2.96
CA PRO A 79 2.46 -16.15 -3.26
C PRO A 79 3.88 -15.59 -3.38
N GLN A 80 4.83 -16.35 -2.87
CA GLN A 80 6.24 -16.01 -2.81
C GLN A 80 7.08 -17.23 -3.16
N VAL A 81 8.09 -17.05 -4.00
CA VAL A 81 9.14 -18.04 -4.26
C VAL A 81 10.50 -17.40 -4.04
N GLY A 82 11.42 -18.15 -3.44
CA GLY A 82 12.79 -17.73 -3.22
C GLY A 82 13.77 -18.81 -3.61
N VAL A 83 14.88 -18.41 -4.22
CA VAL A 83 16.03 -19.26 -4.52
C VAL A 83 17.24 -18.64 -3.87
N GLY A 84 18.01 -19.41 -3.10
CA GLY A 84 19.02 -18.78 -2.27
C GLY A 84 19.93 -19.70 -1.46
N SER A 85 20.62 -19.01 -0.55
CA SER A 85 21.82 -19.38 0.21
C SER A 85 23.06 -19.67 -0.66
N ILE A 86 23.08 -19.21 -1.92
CA ILE A 86 24.27 -19.27 -2.77
C ILE A 86 25.22 -18.15 -2.31
N ALA A 87 26.34 -18.53 -1.69
CA ALA A 87 27.31 -17.59 -1.11
C ALA A 87 26.68 -16.55 -0.16
N GLY A 88 25.70 -16.98 0.65
CA GLY A 88 24.98 -16.10 1.58
C GLY A 88 23.97 -15.15 0.90
N THR A 89 23.62 -15.38 -0.37
CA THR A 89 22.67 -14.54 -1.12
C THR A 89 21.37 -15.29 -1.40
N ASP A 90 20.24 -14.62 -1.18
CA ASP A 90 18.90 -15.09 -1.51
C ASP A 90 18.22 -14.10 -2.46
N VAL A 91 17.55 -14.61 -3.49
CA VAL A 91 16.67 -13.83 -4.37
C VAL A 91 15.24 -14.31 -4.17
N GLN A 92 14.30 -13.38 -4.10
CA GLN A 92 12.88 -13.65 -3.84
C GLN A 92 12.01 -12.91 -4.87
N LEU A 93 11.00 -13.60 -5.36
CA LEU A 93 9.93 -13.08 -6.20
C LEU A 93 8.60 -13.24 -5.45
N ARG A 94 7.82 -12.17 -5.40
CA ARG A 94 6.43 -12.16 -4.95
C ARG A 94 5.56 -11.79 -6.13
N TYR A 95 4.52 -12.57 -6.38
CA TYR A 95 3.64 -12.31 -7.50
C TYR A 95 2.22 -12.75 -7.18
N PHE A 96 1.30 -11.82 -7.34
CA PHE A 96 -0.13 -12.07 -7.33
C PHE A 96 -0.70 -11.41 -8.59
N PRO A 97 -1.19 -12.19 -9.57
CA PRO A 97 -1.75 -11.61 -10.78
C PRO A 97 -2.96 -10.75 -10.45
N LYS A 98 -3.22 -9.71 -11.25
CA LYS A 98 -4.44 -8.90 -11.17
C LYS A 98 -5.66 -9.83 -11.18
N SER A 99 -6.28 -9.99 -10.01
CA SER A 99 -7.38 -10.94 -9.80
C SER A 99 -8.48 -10.28 -8.98
N GLU A 100 -9.73 -10.52 -9.37
CA GLU A 100 -10.88 -10.08 -8.60
C GLU A 100 -10.87 -10.75 -7.22
N LEU A 101 -10.79 -9.93 -6.18
CA LEU A 101 -10.88 -10.40 -4.81
C LEU A 101 -12.35 -10.35 -4.40
N SER A 102 -12.92 -11.49 -4.03
CA SER A 102 -14.24 -11.55 -3.41
C SER A 102 -14.21 -12.36 -2.12
N TRP A 103 -14.96 -11.94 -1.12
CA TRP A 103 -15.05 -12.57 0.21
C TRP A 103 -16.45 -12.36 0.73
N SER A 104 -17.02 -13.41 1.32
CA SER A 104 -18.35 -13.38 1.93
C SER A 104 -19.46 -12.76 1.04
N GLY A 105 -19.36 -12.89 -0.29
CA GLY A 105 -20.37 -12.40 -1.24
C GLY A 105 -20.17 -10.96 -1.74
N SER A 106 -19.13 -10.24 -1.30
CA SER A 106 -18.77 -8.91 -1.80
C SER A 106 -17.53 -8.98 -2.69
N SER A 107 -17.55 -8.30 -3.84
CA SER A 107 -16.37 -8.04 -4.65
C SER A 107 -15.62 -6.82 -4.10
N TYR A 108 -14.30 -6.89 -4.02
CA TYR A 108 -13.43 -5.83 -3.50
C TYR A 108 -12.49 -5.25 -4.56
N GLY A 109 -12.81 -5.49 -5.83
CA GLY A 109 -11.99 -5.06 -6.95
C GLY A 109 -10.87 -6.04 -7.29
N THR A 110 -10.09 -5.65 -8.28
CA THR A 110 -8.98 -6.43 -8.83
C THR A 110 -7.70 -5.99 -8.16
N VAL A 111 -7.02 -6.91 -7.47
CA VAL A 111 -5.76 -6.64 -6.78
C VAL A 111 -4.62 -7.30 -7.55
N GLY A 112 -3.52 -6.57 -7.77
CA GLY A 112 -2.28 -7.10 -8.34
C GLY A 112 -1.07 -6.77 -7.46
N VAL A 113 -0.15 -7.72 -7.31
CA VAL A 113 1.11 -7.55 -6.56
C VAL A 113 2.27 -8.08 -7.37
N PHE A 114 3.35 -7.33 -7.43
CA PHE A 114 4.64 -7.80 -7.92
C PHE A 114 5.75 -7.30 -7.00
N GLY A 115 6.73 -8.13 -6.70
CA GLY A 115 7.85 -7.72 -5.88
C GLY A 115 9.10 -8.57 -6.11
N LEU A 116 10.25 -7.92 -6.05
CA LEU A 116 11.56 -8.54 -6.14
C LEU A 116 12.35 -8.16 -4.90
N ALA A 117 13.06 -9.10 -4.30
CA ALA A 117 13.97 -8.82 -3.20
C ALA A 117 15.26 -9.62 -3.33
N VAL A 118 16.36 -9.00 -2.93
CA VAL A 118 17.66 -9.64 -2.77
C VAL A 118 18.11 -9.43 -1.35
N ARG A 119 18.49 -10.52 -0.68
CA ARG A 119 19.03 -10.52 0.68
C ARG A 119 20.45 -11.09 0.64
N HIS A 120 21.36 -10.47 1.38
CA HIS A 120 22.73 -10.95 1.52
C HIS A 120 23.13 -10.98 2.99
N ASP A 121 23.64 -12.13 3.42
CA ASP A 121 24.24 -12.32 4.74
C ASP A 121 25.61 -11.64 4.75
N ILE A 122 25.76 -10.66 5.64
CA ILE A 122 26.96 -9.84 5.73
C ILE A 122 27.88 -10.24 6.89
N ASP A 123 27.40 -11.08 7.80
CA ASP A 123 28.17 -11.62 8.93
C ASP A 123 29.43 -12.38 8.46
N GLN A 124 29.40 -13.00 7.28
CA GLN A 124 30.56 -13.65 6.66
C GLN A 124 31.75 -12.73 6.36
N TRP A 125 31.51 -11.41 6.25
CA TRP A 125 32.55 -10.42 5.96
C TRP A 125 33.18 -9.83 7.23
N PHE A 126 32.70 -10.21 8.42
CA PHE A 126 33.27 -9.73 9.67
C PHE A 126 34.46 -10.59 10.09
N PRO A 127 35.55 -9.97 10.59
CA PRO A 127 36.78 -10.67 10.94
C PRO A 127 36.65 -11.55 12.19
N ALA A 128 35.60 -11.36 12.99
CA ALA A 128 35.33 -12.14 14.20
C ALA A 128 33.90 -12.70 14.16
N PRO A 129 33.65 -13.90 14.71
CA PRO A 129 32.32 -14.47 14.78
C PRO A 129 31.37 -13.53 15.55
N LEU A 130 30.27 -13.16 14.91
CA LEU A 130 29.24 -12.35 15.56
C LEU A 130 28.31 -13.23 16.40
N PRO A 131 27.82 -12.73 17.55
CA PRO A 131 26.86 -13.47 18.38
C PRO A 131 25.45 -13.53 17.76
N LEU A 132 25.24 -12.84 16.64
CA LEU A 132 24.01 -12.72 15.85
C LEU A 132 24.35 -12.85 14.36
N ASN A 133 23.47 -13.44 13.56
CA ASN A 133 23.59 -13.41 12.10
C ASN A 133 23.07 -12.05 11.61
N VAL A 134 23.80 -11.39 10.71
CA VAL A 134 23.47 -10.05 10.21
C VAL A 134 23.31 -10.09 8.71
N ALA A 135 22.24 -9.50 8.20
CA ALA A 135 21.99 -9.44 6.77
C ALA A 135 21.48 -8.06 6.34
N VAL A 136 21.67 -7.75 5.07
CA VAL A 136 21.02 -6.63 4.40
C VAL A 136 20.09 -7.14 3.31
N GLN A 137 19.03 -6.40 3.03
CA GLN A 137 18.11 -6.72 1.94
C GLN A 137 17.69 -5.44 1.21
N GLY A 138 17.61 -5.53 -0.11
CA GLY A 138 16.94 -4.55 -0.96
C GLY A 138 15.72 -5.19 -1.60
N ALA A 139 14.60 -4.47 -1.62
CA ALA A 139 13.36 -4.93 -2.23
C ALA A 139 12.71 -3.82 -3.04
N TRP A 140 12.11 -4.20 -4.17
CA TRP A 140 11.17 -3.38 -4.92
C TRP A 140 9.80 -4.05 -4.89
N ASN A 141 8.76 -3.28 -4.64
CA ASN A 141 7.39 -3.81 -4.63
C ASN A 141 6.49 -2.85 -5.42
N GLN A 142 5.51 -3.44 -6.09
CA GLN A 142 4.40 -2.78 -6.75
C GLN A 142 3.10 -3.44 -6.29
N PHE A 143 2.10 -2.60 -6.04
CA PHE A 143 0.75 -2.96 -5.66
C PHE A 143 -0.22 -2.14 -6.50
N SER A 144 -1.13 -2.83 -7.17
CA SER A 144 -2.17 -2.21 -7.99
C SER A 144 -3.54 -2.65 -7.50
N LEU A 145 -4.50 -1.74 -7.60
CA LEU A 145 -5.87 -1.98 -7.23
C LEU A 145 -6.78 -1.32 -8.26
N GLU A 146 -7.65 -2.10 -8.85
CA GLU A 146 -8.70 -1.64 -9.75
C GLU A 146 -10.06 -1.87 -9.10
N ASN A 147 -10.98 -0.93 -9.26
CA ASN A 147 -12.35 -1.09 -8.78
C ASN A 147 -13.31 -0.39 -9.74
N ASP A 148 -14.52 -0.92 -9.80
CA ASP A 148 -15.64 -0.40 -10.55
C ASP A 148 -16.26 0.85 -9.88
N LEU A 149 -16.10 1.04 -8.57
CA LEU A 149 -16.66 2.20 -7.84
C LEU A 149 -18.17 2.45 -8.12
N GLY A 150 -18.89 1.44 -8.61
CA GLY A 150 -20.32 1.50 -8.94
C GLY A 150 -20.66 1.95 -10.37
N GLN A 151 -19.73 1.91 -11.32
CA GLN A 151 -19.84 2.58 -12.64
C GLN A 151 -19.91 1.63 -13.85
N GLY A 152 -19.95 0.31 -13.65
CA GLY A 152 -19.92 -0.72 -14.69
C GLY A 152 -18.57 -0.95 -15.38
N ALA A 153 -17.50 -0.24 -15.01
CA ALA A 153 -16.16 -0.38 -15.60
C ALA A 153 -15.07 -0.23 -14.52
N ALA A 154 -14.26 -1.28 -14.36
CA ALA A 154 -13.13 -1.25 -13.43
C ALA A 154 -12.05 -0.25 -13.89
N GLN A 155 -11.69 0.70 -13.03
CA GLN A 155 -10.58 1.65 -13.22
C GLN A 155 -9.49 1.43 -12.17
N GLU A 156 -8.24 1.70 -12.53
CA GLU A 156 -7.12 1.62 -11.60
C GLU A 156 -7.17 2.78 -10.62
N VAL A 157 -7.66 2.51 -9.42
CA VAL A 157 -7.88 3.51 -8.37
C VAL A 157 -6.63 3.78 -7.54
N LEU A 158 -5.68 2.83 -7.52
CA LEU A 158 -4.44 2.96 -6.78
C LEU A 158 -3.32 2.14 -7.44
N ASP A 159 -2.21 2.82 -7.74
CA ASP A 159 -0.91 2.21 -8.05
C ASP A 159 0.12 2.68 -7.01
N ALA A 160 0.74 1.73 -6.31
CA ALA A 160 1.73 1.99 -5.30
C ALA A 160 3.00 1.21 -5.63
N SER A 161 4.11 1.93 -5.79
CA SER A 161 5.41 1.30 -6.04
C SER A 161 6.53 1.92 -5.24
N GLY A 162 7.55 1.13 -4.91
CA GLY A 162 8.60 1.63 -4.05
C GLY A 162 9.71 0.66 -3.72
N TRP A 163 10.75 1.24 -3.14
CA TRP A 163 11.94 0.53 -2.65
C TRP A 163 11.92 0.43 -1.13
N ALA A 164 12.39 -0.69 -0.61
CA ALA A 164 12.66 -0.92 0.80
C ALA A 164 14.06 -1.50 0.98
N PHE A 165 14.78 -0.99 1.97
CA PHE A 165 16.13 -1.41 2.34
C PHE A 165 16.17 -1.78 3.81
N ASN A 166 16.59 -3.00 4.11
CA ASN A 166 16.55 -3.58 5.45
C ASN A 166 17.95 -3.91 5.94
N LEU A 167 18.21 -3.57 7.20
CA LEU A 167 19.30 -4.12 7.99
C LEU A 167 18.68 -4.98 9.09
N GLN A 168 19.05 -6.25 9.14
CA GLN A 168 18.45 -7.22 10.05
C GLN A 168 19.50 -8.01 10.81
N ALA A 169 19.19 -8.36 12.06
CA ALA A 169 19.95 -9.26 12.89
C ALA A 169 19.03 -10.38 13.40
N SER A 170 19.56 -11.61 13.51
CA SER A 170 18.78 -12.76 13.96
C SER A 170 19.58 -13.72 14.83
N LYS A 171 18.87 -14.47 15.67
CA LYS A 171 19.44 -15.56 16.48
C LYS A 171 18.45 -16.70 16.65
N GLY A 172 18.90 -17.91 16.32
CA GLY A 172 18.19 -19.14 16.63
C GLY A 172 18.38 -19.55 18.09
N VAL A 173 17.37 -20.19 18.69
CA VAL A 173 17.48 -20.84 19.99
C VAL A 173 17.87 -22.30 19.76
N THR A 174 19.06 -22.70 20.22
CA THR A 174 19.66 -24.01 19.87
C THR A 174 18.77 -25.23 20.12
N VAL A 175 17.91 -25.19 21.13
CA VAL A 175 17.06 -26.32 21.56
C VAL A 175 15.60 -26.22 21.11
N LEU A 176 15.24 -25.14 20.42
CA LEU A 176 13.86 -24.89 19.99
C LEU A 176 13.85 -24.59 18.49
N PRO A 177 12.77 -24.94 17.78
CA PRO A 177 12.60 -24.60 16.36
C PRO A 177 12.33 -23.10 16.14
N VAL A 178 12.77 -22.22 17.03
CA VAL A 178 12.48 -20.78 17.00
C VAL A 178 13.73 -19.97 16.72
N ALA A 179 13.59 -18.96 15.86
CA ALA A 179 14.57 -17.91 15.67
C ALA A 179 13.91 -16.54 15.81
N PHE A 180 14.51 -15.69 16.61
CA PHE A 180 14.09 -14.30 16.76
C PHE A 180 14.92 -13.43 15.83
N TYR A 181 14.30 -12.39 15.28
CA TYR A 181 14.97 -11.42 14.44
C TYR A 181 14.38 -10.03 14.62
N GLY A 182 15.18 -9.03 14.31
CA GLY A 182 14.76 -7.65 14.31
C GLY A 182 15.66 -6.83 13.41
N GLY A 183 15.31 -5.57 13.21
CA GLY A 183 16.03 -4.74 12.26
C GLY A 183 15.49 -3.35 12.10
N LEU A 184 16.07 -2.65 11.14
CA LEU A 184 15.64 -1.33 10.69
C LEU A 184 15.38 -1.39 9.18
N GLN A 185 14.31 -0.75 8.75
CA GLN A 185 13.92 -0.63 7.35
C GLN A 185 13.86 0.85 6.99
N TYR A 186 14.47 1.21 5.87
CA TYR A 186 14.23 2.46 5.18
C TYR A 186 13.39 2.18 3.93
N GLU A 187 12.32 2.94 3.71
CA GLU A 187 11.43 2.76 2.58
C GLU A 187 11.08 4.08 1.90
N LYS A 188 10.87 4.02 0.58
CA LYS A 188 10.28 5.10 -0.21
C LYS A 188 9.28 4.49 -1.16
N PHE A 189 8.01 4.79 -0.91
CA PHE A 189 6.89 4.41 -1.76
C PHE A 189 6.23 5.66 -2.32
N ASN A 190 5.90 5.62 -3.60
CA ASN A 190 4.97 6.55 -4.23
C ASN A 190 3.63 5.82 -4.37
N VAL A 191 2.55 6.56 -4.18
CA VAL A 191 1.18 6.09 -4.32
C VAL A 191 0.47 7.09 -5.20
N ASP A 192 0.03 6.63 -6.36
CA ASP A 192 -0.75 7.38 -7.32
C ASP A 192 -2.21 6.94 -7.19
N TYR A 193 -3.08 7.88 -6.85
CA TYR A 193 -4.53 7.71 -6.82
C TYR A 193 -5.12 8.36 -8.05
N ASN A 194 -5.79 7.58 -8.89
CA ASN A 194 -6.51 8.11 -10.05
C ASN A 194 -8.00 7.91 -9.83
N TYR A 195 -8.78 8.98 -10.00
CA TYR A 195 -10.22 8.93 -9.84
C TYR A 195 -10.90 9.82 -10.88
N THR A 196 -11.77 9.24 -11.69
CA THR A 196 -12.64 9.94 -12.63
C THR A 196 -14.00 10.22 -12.00
N PHE A 197 -14.40 11.48 -11.96
CA PHE A 197 -15.68 11.94 -11.43
C PHE A 197 -16.77 11.86 -12.51
N PRO A 198 -17.72 10.92 -12.41
CA PRO A 198 -18.86 10.94 -13.32
C PRO A 198 -19.70 12.19 -13.09
N LEU A 199 -19.95 12.94 -14.14
CA LEU A 199 -20.94 14.00 -14.16
C LEU A 199 -22.23 13.44 -14.74
N ASP A 200 -23.36 13.64 -14.05
CA ASP A 200 -24.69 13.30 -14.57
C ASP A 200 -25.15 14.38 -15.58
N ARG A 201 -24.28 14.65 -16.57
CA ARG A 201 -24.38 15.70 -17.57
C ARG A 201 -23.60 15.32 -18.82
N ASP A 202 -24.33 15.02 -19.90
CA ASP A 202 -23.74 14.67 -21.21
C ASP A 202 -22.94 15.81 -21.86
N ASP A 203 -23.06 17.06 -21.36
CA ASP A 203 -22.42 18.25 -21.92
C ASP A 203 -21.04 18.58 -21.30
N VAL A 204 -20.60 17.83 -20.29
CA VAL A 204 -19.32 18.06 -19.60
C VAL A 204 -18.58 16.73 -19.44
N GLU A 205 -17.32 16.69 -19.86
CA GLU A 205 -16.46 15.52 -19.68
C GLU A 205 -16.18 15.29 -18.19
N ASP A 206 -16.24 14.02 -17.78
CA ASP A 206 -15.99 13.56 -16.42
C ASP A 206 -14.60 14.01 -15.95
N PRO A 207 -14.49 14.82 -14.89
CA PRO A 207 -13.18 15.31 -14.51
C PRO A 207 -12.33 14.22 -13.88
N GLU A 208 -11.08 14.11 -14.33
CA GLU A 208 -10.09 13.21 -13.75
C GLU A 208 -9.26 13.93 -12.70
N ILE A 209 -9.17 13.36 -11.50
CA ILE A 209 -8.22 13.79 -10.48
C ILE A 209 -7.17 12.71 -10.32
N SER A 210 -5.93 13.09 -10.58
CA SER A 210 -4.75 12.31 -10.22
C SER A 210 -4.09 12.95 -9.00
N LEU A 211 -3.97 12.18 -7.91
CA LEU A 211 -3.27 12.57 -6.70
C LEU A 211 -2.07 11.65 -6.51
N SER A 212 -0.86 12.20 -6.70
CA SER A 212 0.38 11.52 -6.37
C SER A 212 0.84 11.87 -4.96
N GLN A 213 1.16 10.85 -4.16
CA GLN A 213 1.64 11.02 -2.80
C GLN A 213 2.82 10.11 -2.49
N THR A 214 3.85 10.64 -1.85
CA THR A 214 4.90 9.81 -1.24
C THR A 214 4.45 9.34 0.14
N ALA A 215 4.63 8.05 0.42
CA ALA A 215 4.29 7.44 1.71
C ALA A 215 4.95 8.19 2.88
N ALA A 216 4.16 8.44 3.93
CA ALA A 216 4.61 9.19 5.10
C ALA A 216 5.63 8.41 5.94
N ASN A 217 5.54 7.08 5.96
CA ASN A 217 6.52 6.23 6.62
C ASN A 217 7.76 6.11 5.73
N ARG A 218 8.91 6.51 6.27
CA ARG A 218 10.22 6.34 5.63
C ARG A 218 11.14 5.41 6.39
N PHE A 219 10.90 5.24 7.69
CA PHE A 219 11.68 4.39 8.57
C PHE A 219 10.77 3.50 9.40
N ARG A 220 11.17 2.23 9.56
CA ARG A 220 10.50 1.27 10.43
C ARG A 220 11.51 0.51 11.28
N ALA A 221 11.12 0.23 12.52
CA ALA A 221 11.76 -0.83 13.30
C ALA A 221 11.03 -2.15 13.05
N LEU A 222 11.78 -3.23 12.92
CA LEU A 222 11.26 -4.57 12.66
C LEU A 222 11.54 -5.46 13.86
N ALA A 223 10.55 -6.25 14.26
CA ALA A 223 10.71 -7.31 15.24
C ALA A 223 9.86 -8.51 14.81
N GLY A 224 10.41 -9.71 14.91
CA GLY A 224 9.69 -10.91 14.49
C GLY A 224 10.33 -12.18 14.99
N PHE A 225 9.64 -13.28 14.72
CA PHE A 225 10.16 -14.62 14.98
C PHE A 225 9.71 -15.58 13.88
N SER A 226 10.50 -16.64 13.72
CA SER A 226 10.17 -17.75 12.84
C SER A 226 10.16 -19.05 13.61
N LEU A 227 9.21 -19.93 13.29
CA LEU A 227 9.13 -21.31 13.75
C LEU A 227 9.41 -22.23 12.56
N THR A 228 10.42 -23.08 12.64
CA THR A 228 10.79 -24.03 11.56
C THR A 228 10.63 -25.47 12.04
N PHE A 229 9.64 -26.17 11.48
CA PHE A 229 9.39 -27.59 11.75
C PHE A 229 9.69 -28.40 10.48
N ALA A 230 10.77 -29.18 10.50
CA ALA A 230 11.28 -29.87 9.32
C ALA A 230 11.43 -28.90 8.12
N VAL A 231 10.61 -29.05 7.09
CA VAL A 231 10.60 -28.19 5.89
C VAL A 231 9.62 -27.02 5.99
N VAL A 232 8.70 -27.02 6.95
CA VAL A 232 7.68 -25.98 7.10
C VAL A 232 8.20 -24.85 7.98
N ARG A 233 8.02 -23.62 7.53
CA ARG A 233 8.37 -22.42 8.28
C ARG A 233 7.17 -21.50 8.41
N PHE A 234 6.94 -21.04 9.63
CA PHE A 234 5.99 -19.98 9.96
C PHE A 234 6.76 -18.73 10.42
N ASN A 235 6.32 -17.56 9.99
CA ASN A 235 6.91 -16.26 10.29
C ASN A 235 5.86 -15.31 10.84
N VAL A 236 6.24 -14.53 11.84
CA VAL A 236 5.46 -13.40 12.34
C VAL A 236 6.36 -12.19 12.39
N ASP A 237 5.96 -11.14 11.68
CA ASP A 237 6.70 -9.90 11.50
C ASP A 237 5.87 -8.72 11.99
N TYR A 238 6.44 -7.90 12.87
CA TYR A 238 5.84 -6.66 13.32
C TYR A 238 6.72 -5.48 12.90
N ALA A 239 6.16 -4.63 12.04
CA ALA A 239 6.83 -3.45 11.53
C ALA A 239 6.25 -2.19 12.19
N ILE A 240 7.09 -1.51 12.96
CA ILE A 240 6.74 -0.33 13.75
C ILE A 240 7.16 0.92 12.96
N GLY A 241 6.19 1.75 12.59
CA GLY A 241 6.41 2.99 11.83
C GLY A 241 5.83 4.21 12.55
N SER A 242 6.25 5.41 12.15
CA SER A 242 5.78 6.67 12.76
C SER A 242 4.30 6.96 12.49
N ALA A 243 3.79 6.56 11.34
CA ALA A 243 2.38 6.73 10.97
C ALA A 243 1.53 5.49 11.25
N ASN A 244 2.08 4.29 11.03
CA ASN A 244 1.34 3.04 11.09
C ASN A 244 2.24 1.85 11.44
N ASN A 245 1.71 0.96 12.27
CA ASN A 245 2.28 -0.36 12.54
C ASN A 245 1.59 -1.42 11.68
N VAL A 246 2.33 -2.44 11.27
CA VAL A 246 1.85 -3.54 10.43
C VAL A 246 2.26 -4.87 11.04
N LEU A 247 1.31 -5.80 11.16
CA LEU A 247 1.56 -7.18 11.52
C LEU A 247 1.40 -8.03 10.26
N THR A 248 2.45 -8.78 9.91
CA THR A 248 2.45 -9.72 8.79
C THR A 248 2.71 -11.12 9.32
N THR A 249 2.04 -12.10 8.73
CA THR A 249 2.32 -13.51 9.00
C THR A 249 2.60 -14.21 7.69
N GLY A 250 3.47 -15.22 7.72
CA GLY A 250 3.86 -15.99 6.54
C GLY A 250 3.95 -17.48 6.86
N LEU A 251 3.53 -18.31 5.92
CA LEU A 251 3.71 -19.75 5.96
C LEU A 251 4.40 -20.18 4.66
N GLY A 252 5.43 -21.01 4.75
CA GLY A 252 6.17 -21.47 3.59
C GLY A 252 6.83 -22.82 3.80
N VAL A 253 7.29 -23.39 2.69
CA VAL A 253 8.11 -24.61 2.67
C VAL A 253 9.50 -24.22 2.21
N ARG A 254 10.52 -24.63 2.98
CA ARG A 254 11.93 -24.51 2.62
C ARG A 254 12.47 -25.89 2.32
N LEU A 255 12.88 -26.09 1.07
CA LEU A 255 13.49 -27.31 0.56
C LEU A 255 15.02 -27.17 0.54
#